data_AF-A0A2P6WAC1-F1
#
_entry.id   AF-A0A2P6WAC1-F1
#
_cell.length_a   1.000
_cell.length_b   1.000
_cell.length_c   1.000
_cell.angle_alpha   90.00
_cell.angle_beta   90.00
_cell.angle_gamma   90.00
#
_symmetry.space_group_name_H-M   'P 1'
#
loop_
_entity.id
_entity.type
_entity.pdbx_description
1 polymer ?
#
loop_
_entity_poly.entity_id
_entity_poly.type
_entity_poly.pdbx_seq_one_letter_code
_entity_poly.pdbx_strand_id
1 'polypeptide(L)'
;MYTVQEKQDLLLEEDLCDHCLGRQFAKLGHGLENYERGAIIREKDEVNKDSFSRDNIPEGAELGGSCHVCQEVFEKMDHWVELVEDSFERYELETFLIGIRPPSDVLKAEEELWEEYGLE
;
A
#
# COMPACT_ATOMS: atom_id res chain seq x y z
N MET A 1 20.23 2.90 -6.63
CA MET A 1 19.19 1.87 -6.46
C MET A 1 19.59 1.02 -5.27
N TYR A 2 18.62 0.62 -4.47
CA TYR A 2 18.85 -0.02 -3.17
C TYR A 2 18.56 -1.51 -3.20
N THR A 3 19.20 -2.26 -2.30
CA THR A 3 18.77 -3.62 -1.94
C THR A 3 17.41 -3.58 -1.23
N VAL A 4 16.78 -4.75 -1.06
CA VAL A 4 15.48 -4.84 -0.36
C VAL A 4 15.59 -4.37 1.09
N GLN A 5 16.69 -4.74 1.78
CA GLN A 5 16.95 -4.32 3.16
C GLN A 5 17.19 -2.82 3.26
N GLU A 6 18.10 -2.25 2.46
CA GLU A 6 18.38 -0.81 2.48
C GLU A 6 17.13 0.02 2.20
N LYS A 7 16.28 -0.44 1.26
CA LYS A 7 15.00 0.21 0.98
C LYS A 7 14.03 0.14 2.17
N GLN A 8 13.96 -0.99 2.87
CA GLN A 8 13.14 -1.11 4.08
C GLN A 8 13.61 -0.10 5.13
N ASP A 9 14.92 -0.10 5.43
CA ASP A 9 15.48 0.75 6.48
C ASP A 9 15.15 2.23 6.23
N LEU A 10 15.30 2.69 4.98
CA LEU A 10 14.98 4.06 4.59
C LEU A 10 13.48 4.38 4.66
N LEU A 11 12.62 3.50 4.14
CA LEU A 11 11.17 3.75 4.12
C LEU A 11 10.51 3.64 5.50
N LEU A 12 11.14 2.96 6.46
CA LEU A 12 10.67 2.91 7.84
C LEU A 12 10.91 4.23 8.59
N GLU A 13 11.78 5.11 8.07
CA GLU A 13 11.97 6.47 8.58
C GLU A 13 10.91 7.46 8.05
N GLU A 14 10.15 7.07 7.01
CA GLU A 14 9.09 7.88 6.41
C GLU A 14 7.72 7.69 7.07
N ASP A 15 6.88 8.72 7.00
CA ASP A 15 5.48 8.66 7.43
C ASP A 15 4.62 7.97 6.35
N LEU A 16 4.61 6.63 6.36
CA LEU A 16 3.84 5.79 5.44
C LEU A 16 2.91 4.83 6.17
N CYS A 17 1.65 4.72 5.73
CA CYS A 17 0.79 3.61 6.16
C CYS A 17 1.22 2.29 5.51
N ASP A 18 0.78 1.16 6.06
CA ASP A 18 1.16 -0.17 5.57
C ASP A 18 0.81 -0.40 4.09
N HIS A 19 -0.29 0.18 3.62
CA HIS A 19 -0.66 0.12 2.20
C HIS A 19 0.36 0.81 1.29
N CYS A 20 0.88 1.98 1.68
CA CYS A 20 1.85 2.72 0.88
C CYS A 20 3.25 2.16 1.03
N LEU A 21 3.64 1.79 2.25
CA LEU A 21 4.91 1.11 2.52
C LEU A 21 4.99 -0.20 1.72
N GLY A 22 3.98 -1.06 1.81
CA GLY A 22 3.99 -2.33 1.09
C GLY A 22 3.88 -2.20 -0.42
N ARG A 23 3.23 -1.15 -0.93
CA ARG A 23 3.19 -0.84 -2.36
C ARG A 23 4.58 -0.61 -2.95
N GLN A 24 5.51 -0.06 -2.17
CA GLN A 24 6.90 0.13 -2.60
C GLN A 24 7.64 -1.19 -2.89
N PHE A 25 7.07 -2.32 -2.49
CA PHE A 25 7.57 -3.68 -2.71
C PHE A 25 6.59 -4.54 -3.53
N ALA A 26 5.63 -3.93 -4.23
CA ALA A 26 4.58 -4.63 -4.98
C ALA A 26 5.09 -5.62 -6.04
N LYS A 27 6.34 -5.47 -6.50
CA LYS A 27 6.99 -6.35 -7.48
C LYS A 27 7.57 -7.64 -6.88
N LEU A 28 7.67 -7.77 -5.56
CA LEU A 28 8.27 -8.93 -4.88
C LEU A 28 7.17 -9.87 -4.41
N GLY A 29 7.23 -11.18 -4.55
CA GLY A 29 6.14 -12.08 -4.10
C GLY A 29 4.78 -11.88 -4.81
N HIS A 30 3.84 -12.80 -4.60
CA HIS A 30 2.53 -12.82 -5.28
C HIS A 30 1.39 -13.18 -4.33
N GLY A 31 0.17 -12.75 -4.66
CA GLY A 31 -1.04 -13.10 -3.89
C GLY A 31 -1.13 -12.45 -2.51
N LEU A 32 -0.43 -11.32 -2.35
CA LEU A 32 -0.41 -10.47 -1.17
C LEU A 32 -1.01 -9.10 -1.49
N GLU A 33 -1.83 -8.61 -0.57
CA GLU A 33 -2.29 -7.23 -0.54
C GLU A 33 -1.17 -6.28 -0.13
N ASN A 34 -1.28 -5.01 -0.49
CA ASN A 34 -0.23 -4.04 -0.16
C ASN A 34 -0.04 -3.87 1.35
N TYR A 35 -1.12 -3.89 2.13
CA TYR A 35 -0.98 -3.76 3.58
C TYR A 35 -0.28 -4.96 4.22
N GLU A 36 -0.48 -6.17 3.71
CA GLU A 36 0.18 -7.39 4.21
C GLU A 36 1.69 -7.27 4.00
N ARG A 37 2.12 -6.71 2.87
CA ARG A 37 3.52 -6.39 2.61
C ARG A 37 4.05 -5.35 3.58
N GLY A 38 3.28 -4.29 3.82
CA GLY A 38 3.62 -3.25 4.79
C GLY A 38 3.86 -3.84 6.19
N ALA A 39 2.95 -4.70 6.65
CA ALA A 39 3.08 -5.40 7.92
C ALA A 39 4.34 -6.28 8.00
N ILE A 40 4.63 -7.06 6.94
CA ILE A 40 5.87 -7.84 6.83
C ILE A 40 7.10 -6.94 6.99
N ILE A 41 7.12 -5.79 6.32
CA ILE A 41 8.23 -4.82 6.33
C ILE A 41 8.35 -4.15 7.70
N ARG A 42 7.25 -3.89 8.41
CA ARG A 42 7.33 -3.27 9.74
C ARG A 42 7.85 -4.20 10.81
N GLU A 43 7.48 -5.47 10.75
CA GLU A 43 7.77 -6.41 11.84
C GLU A 43 9.07 -7.19 11.67
N LYS A 44 9.55 -7.39 10.44
CA LYS A 44 10.78 -8.14 10.22
C LYS A 44 12.02 -7.26 10.34
N ASP A 45 12.96 -7.70 11.16
CA ASP A 45 14.29 -7.08 11.27
C ASP A 45 15.13 -7.28 9.99
N GLU A 46 15.00 -8.43 9.33
CA GLU A 46 15.73 -8.77 8.11
C GLU A 46 14.76 -9.17 6.99
N VAL A 47 14.85 -8.50 5.84
CA VAL A 47 14.00 -8.74 4.67
C VAL A 47 14.81 -8.99 3.40
N ASN A 48 14.27 -9.88 2.58
CA ASN A 48 14.78 -10.18 1.25
C ASN A 48 13.61 -10.47 0.30
N LYS A 49 13.91 -10.80 -0.96
CA LYS A 49 12.89 -11.06 -1.99
C LYS A 49 11.92 -12.20 -1.62
N ASP A 50 12.38 -13.18 -0.84
CA ASP A 50 11.61 -14.35 -0.42
C ASP A 50 10.80 -14.10 0.87
N SER A 51 10.99 -12.94 1.51
CA SER A 51 10.26 -12.57 2.72
C SER A 51 8.78 -12.27 2.45
N PHE A 52 8.43 -11.95 1.20
CA PHE A 52 7.07 -11.59 0.79
C PHE A 52 6.23 -12.84 0.44
N SER A 53 5.85 -13.59 1.47
CA SER A 53 4.97 -14.76 1.38
C SER A 53 3.87 -14.70 2.43
N ARG A 54 2.80 -15.47 2.23
CA ARG A 54 1.67 -15.55 3.18
C ARG A 54 2.09 -16.06 4.56
N ASP A 55 3.07 -16.96 4.60
CA ASP A 55 3.57 -17.54 5.85
C ASP A 55 4.32 -16.51 6.72
N ASN A 56 4.68 -15.36 6.14
CA ASN A 56 5.38 -14.27 6.83
C ASN A 56 4.47 -13.13 7.25
N ILE A 57 3.16 -13.19 6.94
CA ILE A 57 2.20 -12.16 7.39
C ILE A 57 2.07 -12.29 8.90
N PRO A 58 2.32 -11.20 9.67
CA PRO A 58 2.18 -11.27 11.10
C PRO A 58 0.76 -11.55 11.56
N GLU A 59 0.63 -12.38 12.60
CA GLU A 59 -0.67 -12.65 13.23
C GLU A 59 -1.14 -11.43 14.02
N GLY A 60 -2.32 -10.91 13.67
CA GLY A 60 -2.91 -9.80 14.40
C GLY A 60 -2.29 -8.43 14.09
N ALA A 61 -1.61 -8.28 12.96
CA ALA A 61 -1.14 -6.99 12.48
C ALA A 61 -2.28 -5.97 12.45
N GLU A 62 -2.17 -4.91 13.25
CA GLU A 62 -3.07 -3.77 13.19
C GLU A 62 -2.61 -2.83 12.07
N LEU A 63 -3.53 -2.50 11.17
CA LEU A 63 -3.28 -1.51 10.13
C LEU A 63 -3.13 -0.14 10.77
N GLY A 64 -2.04 0.56 10.44
CA GLY A 64 -1.81 1.87 11.03
C GLY A 64 -0.76 2.73 10.33
N GLY A 65 -0.51 3.89 10.94
CA GLY A 65 0.44 4.89 10.50
C GLY A 65 -0.22 6.05 9.74
N SER A 66 0.23 7.27 10.05
CA SER A 66 0.00 8.44 9.19
C SER A 66 0.69 8.25 7.85
N CYS A 67 0.15 8.84 6.79
CA CYS A 67 0.69 8.67 5.46
C CYS A 67 0.71 9.97 4.67
N HIS A 68 1.90 10.54 4.46
CA HIS A 68 2.03 11.76 3.66
C HIS A 68 1.69 11.53 2.17
N VAL A 69 1.71 10.28 1.69
CA VAL A 69 1.45 9.94 0.28
C VAL A 69 -0.03 9.87 0.01
N CYS A 70 -0.75 9.00 0.73
CA CYS A 70 -2.15 8.75 0.45
C CYS A 70 -3.10 9.61 1.30
N GLN A 71 -2.57 10.39 2.24
CA GLN A 71 -3.35 11.33 3.07
C GLN A 71 -4.54 10.63 3.73
N GLU A 72 -4.25 9.50 4.38
CA GLU A 72 -5.22 8.73 5.16
C GLU A 72 -6.45 8.26 4.34
N VAL A 73 -6.32 8.11 3.01
CA VAL A 73 -7.45 7.73 2.14
C VAL A 73 -8.12 6.42 2.57
N PHE A 74 -7.35 5.49 3.14
CA PHE A 74 -7.84 4.18 3.58
C PHE A 74 -8.70 4.25 4.85
N GLU A 75 -8.56 5.29 5.67
CA GLU A 75 -9.43 5.52 6.85
C GLU A 75 -10.86 5.91 6.44
N LYS A 76 -11.04 6.32 5.19
CA LYS A 76 -12.33 6.75 4.62
C LYS A 76 -12.95 5.69 3.71
N MET A 77 -12.54 4.42 3.85
CA MET A 77 -13.00 3.36 2.95
C MET A 77 -14.52 3.23 2.93
N ASP A 78 -15.17 3.24 4.10
CA ASP A 78 -16.63 3.16 4.20
C ASP A 78 -17.32 4.29 3.43
N HIS A 79 -16.81 5.52 3.55
CA HIS A 79 -17.33 6.67 2.81
C HIS A 79 -17.23 6.48 1.28
N TRP A 80 -16.11 5.93 0.79
CA TRP A 80 -15.95 5.67 -0.64
C TRP A 80 -16.85 4.54 -1.13
N VAL A 81 -17.03 3.50 -0.33
CA VAL A 81 -17.93 2.38 -0.64
C VAL A 81 -19.37 2.89 -0.74
N GLU A 82 -19.84 3.66 0.23
CA GLU A 82 -21.17 4.27 0.23
C GLU A 82 -21.41 5.11 -1.05
N LEU A 83 -20.45 5.96 -1.43
CA LEU A 83 -20.55 6.75 -2.66
C LEU A 83 -20.69 5.90 -3.94
N VAL A 84 -20.00 4.75 -3.97
CA VAL A 84 -20.06 3.82 -5.10
C VAL A 84 -21.41 3.09 -5.11
N GLU A 85 -21.88 2.60 -3.96
CA GLU A 85 -23.18 1.95 -3.80
C GLU A 85 -24.33 2.88 -4.21
N ASP A 86 -24.33 4.12 -3.72
CA ASP A 86 -25.32 5.16 -4.05
C ASP A 86 -25.38 5.43 -5.57
N SER A 87 -24.23 5.37 -6.25
CA SER A 87 -24.15 5.58 -7.69
C SER A 87 -24.83 4.47 -8.51
N PHE A 88 -25.00 3.30 -7.91
CA PHE A 88 -25.57 2.11 -8.55
C PHE A 88 -27.03 1.83 -8.18
N GLU A 89 -27.65 2.55 -7.25
CA GLU A 89 -29.03 2.27 -6.77
C GLU A 89 -30.09 2.09 -7.88
N ARG A 90 -29.86 2.66 -9.06
CA ARG A 90 -30.80 2.63 -10.19
C ARG A 90 -30.49 1.55 -11.23
N TYR A 91 -29.48 0.73 -11.00
CA TYR A 91 -28.97 -0.24 -11.94
C TYR A 91 -28.92 -1.63 -11.30
N GLU A 92 -29.37 -2.65 -12.04
CA GLU A 92 -29.05 -4.04 -11.73
C GLU A 92 -27.84 -4.44 -12.57
N LEU A 93 -26.75 -4.87 -11.91
CA LEU A 93 -25.47 -5.15 -12.55
C LEU A 93 -24.95 -6.52 -12.08
N GLU A 94 -24.43 -7.33 -13.01
CA GLU A 94 -23.68 -8.56 -12.68
C GLU A 94 -22.18 -8.30 -12.56
N THR A 95 -21.67 -7.33 -13.32
CA THR A 95 -20.27 -6.89 -13.30
C THR A 95 -20.19 -5.38 -13.47
N PHE A 96 -19.15 -4.77 -12.93
CA PHE A 96 -18.90 -3.33 -13.02
C PHE A 96 -17.40 -3.05 -13.14
N LEU A 97 -17.05 -1.85 -13.60
CA LEU A 97 -15.68 -1.35 -13.67
C LEU A 97 -15.59 -0.09 -12.81
N ILE A 98 -14.69 -0.10 -11.82
CA ILE A 98 -14.36 1.08 -11.03
C ILE A 98 -13.06 1.67 -11.57
N GLY A 99 -13.10 2.95 -11.91
CA GLY A 99 -11.93 3.75 -12.21
C GLY A 99 -11.69 4.78 -11.11
N ILE A 100 -10.42 5.11 -10.87
CA ILE A 100 -10.05 6.16 -9.92
C ILE A 100 -9.31 7.29 -10.65
N ARG A 101 -9.44 8.50 -10.11
CA ARG A 101 -8.61 9.64 -10.49
C ARG A 101 -7.97 10.21 -9.23
N PRO A 102 -6.76 9.75 -8.86
CA PRO A 102 -6.07 10.26 -7.68
C PRO A 102 -5.77 11.75 -7.81
N PRO A 103 -5.77 12.50 -6.69
CA PRO A 103 -5.26 13.86 -6.65
C PRO A 103 -3.81 13.94 -7.17
N SER A 104 -3.46 15.06 -7.82
CA SER A 104 -2.14 15.21 -8.45
C SER A 104 -0.98 15.24 -7.48
N ASP A 105 -1.21 15.73 -6.26
CA ASP A 105 -0.28 15.74 -5.14
C ASP A 105 0.03 14.32 -4.64
N VAL A 106 -0.99 13.46 -4.55
CA VAL A 106 -0.79 12.02 -4.23
C VAL A 106 0.07 11.34 -5.30
N LEU A 107 -0.20 11.61 -6.58
CA LEU A 107 0.61 11.05 -7.68
C LEU A 107 2.07 11.51 -7.63
N LYS A 108 2.30 12.79 -7.32
CA LYS A 108 3.66 13.34 -7.19
C LYS A 108 4.40 12.76 -6.00
N ALA A 109 3.75 12.67 -4.84
CA ALA A 109 4.36 12.08 -3.65
C ALA A 109 4.75 10.61 -3.88
N GLU A 110 3.95 9.86 -4.63
CA GLU A 110 4.28 8.49 -5.04
C GLU A 110 5.46 8.45 -6.02
N GLU A 111 5.50 9.35 -7.01
CA GLU A 111 6.61 9.46 -7.97
C GLU A 111 7.93 9.80 -7.27
N GLU A 112 7.93 10.79 -6.37
CA GLU A 112 9.09 11.21 -5.58
C GLU A 112 9.66 10.03 -4.75
N LEU A 113 8.80 9.25 -4.09
CA LEU A 113 9.22 8.03 -3.39
C LEU A 113 9.90 7.00 -4.31
N TRP A 114 9.38 6.82 -5.53
CA TRP A 114 9.96 5.86 -6.47
C TRP A 114 11.30 6.33 -7.04
N GLU A 115 11.44 7.62 -7.29
CA GLU A 115 12.70 8.23 -7.75
C GLU A 115 13.78 8.14 -6.67
N GLU A 116 13.42 8.39 -5.42
CA GLU A 116 14.35 8.37 -4.30
C GLU A 116 14.72 6.94 -3.87
N TYR A 117 13.73 6.06 -3.67
CA TYR A 117 13.91 4.74 -3.04
C TYR A 117 13.77 3.55 -4.00
N GLY A 118 13.98 3.74 -5.30
CA GLY A 118 13.89 2.66 -6.30
C GLY A 118 14.83 1.47 -6.00
N LEU A 119 14.31 0.23 -6.17
CA LEU A 119 15.09 -1.01 -6.10
C LEU A 119 15.87 -1.25 -7.40
N GLU A 120 17.04 -1.90 -7.30
CA GLU A 120 17.80 -2.42 -8.47
C GLU A 120 17.02 -3.44 -9.31
#